data_AF-A0AAU5PA74-F1
#
_entry.id   AF-A0AAU5PA74-F1
#
_cell.length_a   1.000
_cell.length_b   1.000
_cell.length_c   1.000
_cell.angle_alpha   90.00
_cell.angle_beta   90.00
_cell.angle_gamma   90.00
#
_symmetry.space_group_name_H-M   'P 1'
#
loop_
_entity.id
_entity.type
_entity.pdbx_description
1 polymer ?
#
loop_
_entity_poly.entity_id
_entity_poly.type
_entity_poly.pdbx_seq_one_letter_code
_entity_poly.pdbx_strand_id
1 'polypeptide(L)'
;MSADRETNDTMTDRDIALLLADAADEVEIGIAPYQAVIRGGRRRRARRWALATAAALVITGASGTLALAGLRDGDGVEVTPAVTQRPTEPSTPEERHVYEPQDTMIGTGTVGGKEWRVTVQVWGAPRDAGEAWTQMQRMKAYGEVPLAVDKSSQLVGKYSFFARRSIGDGKESVITQNSIDTKDKMAGVDLESAALSLDPNHTEPQRLVIGQVAKTAQRVACTWKNGTTTYASLVPADADLNTDESSIRPVAGSPVNWFVCVGAAGASFDSVRVVTEE
;
A
#
# COMPACT_ATOMS: atom_id res chain seq x y z
N MET A 1 73.85 28.72 -7.88
CA MET A 1 73.64 29.78 -6.87
C MET A 1 72.23 30.31 -7.11
N SER A 2 71.19 29.62 -6.61
CA SER A 2 70.71 29.59 -5.21
C SER A 2 70.12 30.92 -4.77
N ALA A 3 68.79 30.97 -4.67
CA ALA A 3 68.07 31.47 -3.50
C ALA A 3 66.58 31.09 -3.61
N ASP A 4 66.21 30.06 -2.85
CA ASP A 4 64.86 29.79 -2.38
C ASP A 4 64.31 30.98 -1.59
N ARG A 5 63.01 31.23 -1.74
CA ARG A 5 62.22 31.91 -0.71
C ARG A 5 60.84 31.26 -0.63
N GLU A 6 60.74 30.29 0.27
CA GLU A 6 59.49 29.92 0.94
C GLU A 6 58.87 31.17 1.58
N THR A 7 57.56 31.34 1.42
CA THR A 7 56.77 32.18 2.35
C THR A 7 55.61 31.32 2.82
N ASN A 8 55.73 30.84 4.06
CA ASN A 8 54.69 30.18 4.82
C ASN A 8 53.59 31.19 5.16
N ASP A 9 52.40 31.02 4.59
CA ASP A 9 51.21 31.70 5.09
C ASP A 9 50.71 30.99 6.34
N THR A 10 50.84 31.70 7.46
CA THR A 10 50.37 31.31 8.78
C THR A 10 48.89 31.70 8.88
N MET A 11 47.99 30.76 8.55
CA MET A 11 46.56 30.93 8.84
C MET A 11 46.34 30.94 10.36
N THR A 12 45.78 32.03 10.87
CA THR A 12 45.47 32.21 12.28
C THR A 12 44.12 31.59 12.65
N ASP A 13 44.01 31.04 13.86
CA ASP A 13 42.84 30.34 14.44
C ASP A 13 41.48 31.08 14.38
N ARG A 14 41.44 32.34 13.93
CA ARG A 14 40.21 33.11 13.75
C ARG A 14 39.48 32.83 12.43
N ASP A 15 40.17 32.27 11.43
CA ASP A 15 39.57 31.95 10.13
C ASP A 15 38.78 30.63 10.16
N ILE A 16 39.07 29.73 11.10
CA ILE A 16 38.34 28.46 11.28
C ILE A 16 36.96 28.71 11.90
N ALA A 17 36.84 29.66 12.83
CA ALA A 17 35.56 29.97 13.47
C ALA A 17 34.58 30.69 12.53
N LEU A 18 35.09 31.51 11.60
CA LEU A 18 34.25 32.17 10.59
C LEU A 18 33.85 31.22 9.45
N LEU A 19 34.67 30.22 9.10
CA LEU A 19 34.30 29.16 8.16
C LEU A 19 33.34 28.10 8.73
N LEU A 20 33.12 28.09 10.06
CA LEU A 20 32.14 27.23 10.73
C LEU A 20 30.81 27.95 11.06
N ALA A 21 30.76 29.27 10.92
CA ALA A 21 29.57 30.07 11.22
C ALA A 21 28.66 30.28 10.00
N ASP A 22 29.09 29.94 8.79
CA ASP A 22 28.30 30.07 7.55
C ASP A 22 27.84 28.70 6.97
N ALA A 23 27.89 27.65 7.79
CA ALA A 23 27.49 26.29 7.43
C ALA A 23 26.35 25.74 8.32
N ALA A 24 25.71 26.58 9.11
CA ALA A 24 24.70 26.18 10.09
C ALA A 24 23.40 27.00 10.00
N ASP A 25 23.10 27.58 8.83
CA ASP A 25 21.79 28.18 8.57
C ASP A 25 21.08 27.43 7.43
N GLU A 26 19.88 26.96 7.77
CA GLU A 26 18.84 26.46 6.86
C GLU A 26 19.16 25.18 6.04
N VAL A 27 19.44 24.06 6.72
CA VAL A 27 19.07 22.75 6.17
C VAL A 27 17.62 22.47 6.56
N GLU A 28 16.70 23.06 5.79
CA GLU A 28 15.39 22.47 5.61
C GLU A 28 15.65 21.07 5.00
N ILE A 29 15.42 20.00 5.77
CA ILE A 29 15.48 18.63 5.25
C ILE A 29 14.32 18.51 4.27
N GLY A 30 14.57 18.94 3.04
CA GLY A 30 13.67 18.82 1.91
C GLY A 30 13.26 17.36 1.80
N ILE A 31 11.95 17.16 1.73
CA ILE A 31 11.28 15.90 1.48
C ILE A 31 12.07 15.12 0.43
N ALA A 32 12.69 14.02 0.83
CA ALA A 32 13.49 13.20 -0.08
C ALA A 32 12.63 12.84 -1.30
N PRO A 33 13.17 12.95 -2.52
CA PRO A 33 12.39 12.82 -3.74
C PRO A 33 11.92 11.37 -3.90
N TYR A 34 10.64 11.11 -3.60
CA TYR A 34 9.97 9.83 -3.83
C TYR A 34 9.68 9.61 -5.33
N GLN A 35 10.74 9.51 -6.13
CA GLN A 35 10.69 9.11 -7.54
C GLN A 35 11.53 7.86 -7.77
N ALA A 36 11.42 6.87 -6.86
CA ALA A 36 11.85 5.51 -7.15
C ALA A 36 10.77 4.82 -8.00
N VAL A 37 10.81 5.13 -9.30
CA VAL A 37 10.30 4.37 -10.45
C VAL A 37 9.10 3.44 -10.15
N ILE A 38 7.89 3.99 -10.09
CA ILE A 38 6.67 3.20 -10.31
C ILE A 38 6.65 2.79 -11.79
N ARG A 39 7.12 1.58 -12.10
CA ARG A 39 6.90 0.94 -13.41
C ARG A 39 5.59 0.17 -13.36
N GLY A 40 4.49 0.89 -13.55
CA GLY A 40 3.18 0.28 -13.74
C GLY A 40 3.06 -0.28 -15.16
N GLY A 41 2.90 -1.61 -15.28
CA GLY A 41 2.55 -2.30 -16.53
C GLY A 41 1.10 -2.09 -16.97
N ARG A 42 0.48 -0.94 -16.63
CA ARG A 42 -0.94 -0.67 -16.90
C ARG A 42 -1.07 0.10 -18.21
N ARG A 43 -1.38 -0.62 -19.30
CA ARG A 43 -1.75 -0.05 -20.61
C ARG A 43 -3.01 0.82 -20.40
N ARG A 44 -2.81 2.13 -20.20
CA ARG A 44 -3.86 3.12 -19.90
C ARG A 44 -4.96 3.08 -20.97
N ARG A 45 -6.09 2.43 -20.68
CA ARG A 45 -7.35 2.76 -21.34
C ARG A 45 -7.96 3.91 -20.56
N ALA A 46 -7.67 5.13 -21.00
CA ALA A 46 -8.33 6.34 -20.55
C ALA A 46 -9.84 6.21 -20.84
N ARG A 47 -10.61 5.75 -19.86
CA ARG A 47 -12.07 5.89 -19.90
C ARG A 47 -12.38 7.29 -19.38
N ARG A 48 -12.64 8.16 -20.35
CA ARG A 48 -13.26 9.47 -20.20
C ARG A 48 -14.47 9.33 -19.27
N TRP A 49 -14.39 9.90 -18.08
CA TRP A 49 -15.59 10.20 -17.31
C TRP A 49 -16.13 11.54 -17.82
N ALA A 50 -17.21 11.46 -18.59
CA ALA A 50 -18.08 12.61 -18.82
C ALA A 50 -18.83 12.90 -17.52
N LEU A 51 -18.78 14.14 -17.05
CA LEU A 51 -19.64 14.64 -15.99
C LEU A 51 -21.10 14.53 -16.47
N ALA A 52 -21.85 13.58 -15.92
CA ALA A 52 -23.29 13.52 -16.06
C ALA A 52 -23.92 14.15 -14.81
N THR A 53 -24.43 15.36 -14.94
CA THR A 53 -25.31 16.02 -13.97
C THR A 53 -26.66 15.31 -13.99
N ALA A 54 -26.99 14.56 -12.93
CA ALA A 54 -28.31 13.97 -12.76
C ALA A 54 -29.14 14.83 -11.78
N ALA A 55 -30.27 15.33 -12.27
CA ALA A 55 -31.28 16.04 -11.50
C ALA A 55 -31.93 15.11 -10.46
N ALA A 56 -32.09 15.60 -9.23
CA ALA A 56 -32.79 14.88 -8.17
C ALA A 56 -34.31 14.92 -8.43
N LEU A 57 -34.89 13.74 -8.66
CA LEU A 57 -36.33 13.50 -8.69
C LEU A 57 -36.84 13.28 -7.25
N VAL A 58 -37.87 14.05 -6.88
CA VAL A 58 -38.62 13.93 -5.64
C VAL A 58 -39.42 12.64 -5.65
N ILE A 59 -39.24 11.77 -4.64
CA ILE A 59 -40.20 10.70 -4.35
C ILE A 59 -40.92 11.04 -3.07
N THR A 60 -42.20 11.34 -3.26
CA THR A 60 -43.28 11.49 -2.29
C THR A 60 -43.52 10.22 -1.50
N GLY A 61 -43.80 10.39 -0.20
CA GLY A 61 -44.14 9.29 0.71
C GLY A 61 -45.38 8.51 0.29
N ALA A 62 -45.34 7.21 0.50
CA ALA A 62 -46.50 6.34 0.47
C ALA A 62 -46.48 5.49 1.76
N SER A 63 -47.39 5.84 2.66
CA SER A 63 -47.75 5.05 3.84
C SER A 63 -48.43 3.76 3.36
N GLY A 64 -47.73 2.63 3.42
CA GLY A 64 -48.32 1.33 3.16
C GLY A 64 -49.01 0.77 4.40
N THR A 65 -50.32 0.91 4.48
CA THR A 65 -51.19 0.17 5.41
C THR A 65 -51.16 -1.32 5.07
N LEU A 66 -50.68 -2.15 6.00
CA LEU A 66 -50.83 -3.60 5.89
C LEU A 66 -52.28 -3.99 6.22
N ALA A 67 -53.03 -4.39 5.20
CA ALA A 67 -54.34 -5.01 5.37
C ALA A 67 -54.15 -6.46 5.83
N LEU A 68 -54.52 -6.72 7.09
CA LEU A 68 -54.85 -8.07 7.56
C LEU A 68 -56.24 -8.42 6.97
N ALA A 69 -56.30 -9.42 6.09
CA ALA A 69 -57.56 -10.09 5.76
C ALA A 69 -57.26 -11.58 5.57
N GLY A 70 -57.65 -12.38 6.56
CA GLY A 70 -57.70 -13.82 6.44
C GLY A 70 -58.91 -14.23 5.62
N LEU A 71 -58.77 -15.32 4.87
CA LEU A 71 -59.83 -16.29 4.70
C LEU A 71 -59.17 -17.66 4.55
N ARG A 72 -59.51 -18.56 5.47
CA ARG A 72 -59.28 -20.00 5.34
C ARG A 72 -60.27 -20.54 4.34
N ASP A 73 -59.80 -21.31 3.37
CA ASP A 73 -60.46 -22.56 3.00
C ASP A 73 -59.50 -23.46 2.19
N GLY A 74 -59.53 -24.76 2.50
CA GLY A 74 -59.14 -25.79 1.54
C GLY A 74 -57.67 -26.22 1.47
N ASP A 75 -57.45 -27.43 2.01
CA ASP A 75 -56.40 -28.41 1.69
C ASP A 75 -54.93 -28.14 2.06
N GLY A 76 -54.39 -29.12 2.79
CA GLY A 76 -53.05 -29.11 3.35
C GLY A 76 -51.97 -29.19 2.27
N VAL A 77 -51.29 -28.07 2.06
CA VAL A 77 -49.88 -28.06 1.70
C VAL A 77 -49.15 -27.42 2.86
N GLU A 78 -48.29 -28.20 3.51
CA GLU A 78 -47.36 -27.70 4.51
C GLU A 78 -46.38 -26.76 3.81
N VAL A 79 -46.76 -25.48 3.72
CA VAL A 79 -45.86 -24.43 3.25
C VAL A 79 -44.85 -24.20 4.36
N THR A 80 -43.66 -24.77 4.18
CA THR A 80 -42.47 -24.41 4.96
C THR A 80 -42.40 -22.89 5.09
N PRO A 81 -42.31 -22.33 6.31
CA PRO A 81 -42.25 -20.89 6.48
C PRO A 81 -41.06 -20.37 5.67
N ALA A 82 -41.31 -19.36 4.84
CA ALA A 82 -40.25 -18.64 4.16
C ALA A 82 -39.22 -18.25 5.22
N VAL A 83 -37.99 -18.76 5.08
CA VAL A 83 -36.86 -18.37 5.91
C VAL A 83 -36.76 -16.85 5.79
N THR A 84 -37.19 -16.13 6.83
CA THR A 84 -36.91 -14.72 6.98
C THR A 84 -35.40 -14.61 7.02
N GLN A 85 -34.79 -14.31 5.87
CA GLN A 85 -33.41 -13.86 5.83
C GLN A 85 -33.36 -12.64 6.74
N ARG A 86 -32.74 -12.82 7.91
CA ARG A 86 -32.40 -11.70 8.78
C ARG A 86 -31.67 -10.68 7.89
N PRO A 87 -32.10 -9.41 7.83
CA PRO A 87 -31.31 -8.40 7.15
C PRO A 87 -29.91 -8.46 7.73
N THR A 88 -28.91 -8.78 6.90
CA THR A 88 -27.51 -8.71 7.32
C THR A 88 -27.29 -7.27 7.75
N GLU A 89 -27.05 -7.05 9.05
CA GLU A 89 -26.77 -5.72 9.55
C GLU A 89 -25.60 -5.14 8.76
N PRO A 90 -25.71 -3.88 8.29
CA PRO A 90 -24.63 -3.27 7.54
C PRO A 90 -23.41 -3.18 8.46
N SER A 91 -22.33 -3.86 8.05
CA SER A 91 -21.06 -3.91 8.79
C SER A 91 -20.65 -2.55 9.34
N THR A 92 -20.27 -2.46 10.62
CA THR A 92 -19.91 -1.19 11.27
C THR A 92 -18.60 -0.60 10.69
N PRO A 93 -18.28 0.69 10.92
CA PRO A 93 -16.98 1.25 10.56
C PRO A 93 -15.80 0.51 11.19
N GLU A 94 -15.96 0.02 12.42
CA GLU A 94 -14.97 -0.75 13.17
C GLU A 94 -14.72 -2.12 12.53
N GLU A 95 -15.78 -2.86 12.19
CA GLU A 95 -15.67 -4.15 11.47
C GLU A 95 -15.03 -4.00 10.09
N ARG A 96 -15.23 -2.83 9.45
CA ARG A 96 -14.58 -2.50 8.19
C ARG A 96 -13.17 -1.96 8.34
N HIS A 97 -12.67 -1.75 9.56
CA HIS A 97 -11.36 -1.17 9.84
C HIS A 97 -11.17 0.24 9.26
N VAL A 98 -12.20 1.08 9.38
CA VAL A 98 -12.16 2.47 8.88
C VAL A 98 -11.30 3.35 9.79
N TYR A 99 -11.30 3.11 11.11
CA TYR A 99 -10.65 3.99 12.10
C TYR A 99 -9.36 3.44 12.69
N GLU A 100 -9.13 2.14 12.53
CA GLU A 100 -7.90 1.45 12.90
C GLU A 100 -7.54 0.51 11.76
N PRO A 101 -6.28 0.49 11.34
CA PRO A 101 -5.91 -0.31 10.20
C PRO A 101 -5.68 -1.78 10.59
N GLN A 102 -5.67 -2.62 9.56
CA GLN A 102 -5.19 -4.00 9.66
C GLN A 102 -3.74 -4.05 9.20
N ASP A 103 -2.85 -4.52 10.07
CA ASP A 103 -1.45 -4.72 9.77
C ASP A 103 -1.18 -6.19 9.40
N THR A 104 -0.48 -6.44 8.30
CA THR A 104 -0.06 -7.79 7.90
C THR A 104 1.41 -7.78 7.51
N MET A 105 2.24 -8.57 8.19
CA MET A 105 3.62 -8.79 7.77
C MET A 105 3.65 -9.75 6.58
N ILE A 106 4.29 -9.35 5.49
CA ILE A 106 4.31 -10.10 4.22
C ILE A 106 5.71 -10.59 3.84
N GLY A 107 6.74 -10.16 4.54
CA GLY A 107 8.10 -10.62 4.34
C GLY A 107 9.00 -10.24 5.51
N THR A 108 9.96 -11.10 5.80
CA THR A 108 11.04 -10.85 6.75
C THR A 108 12.31 -11.51 6.22
N GLY A 109 13.47 -11.15 6.76
CA GLY A 109 14.74 -11.78 6.45
C GLY A 109 15.89 -11.09 7.15
N THR A 110 17.13 -11.48 6.81
CA THR A 110 18.33 -10.86 7.40
C THR A 110 19.22 -10.26 6.32
N VAL A 111 19.75 -9.06 6.58
CA VAL A 111 20.75 -8.39 5.73
C VAL A 111 21.81 -7.75 6.62
N GLY A 112 23.09 -8.09 6.40
CA GLY A 112 24.19 -7.54 7.19
C GLY A 112 24.04 -7.77 8.71
N GLY A 113 23.46 -8.91 9.10
CA GLY A 113 23.18 -9.24 10.52
C GLY A 113 21.99 -8.51 11.13
N LYS A 114 21.25 -7.70 10.36
CA LYS A 114 20.03 -7.01 10.80
C LYS A 114 18.80 -7.65 10.19
N GLU A 115 17.79 -7.90 11.01
CA GLU A 115 16.49 -8.35 10.54
C GLU A 115 15.82 -7.22 9.75
N TRP A 116 15.24 -7.53 8.59
CA TRP A 116 14.36 -6.60 7.88
C TRP A 116 12.97 -7.17 7.86
N ARG A 117 11.95 -6.30 7.88
CA ARG A 117 10.54 -6.71 7.79
C ARG A 117 9.81 -5.83 6.81
N VAL A 118 8.78 -6.39 6.18
CA VAL A 118 7.83 -5.69 5.34
C VAL A 118 6.43 -5.94 5.88
N THR A 119 5.75 -4.85 6.21
CA THR A 119 4.36 -4.87 6.70
C THR A 119 3.49 -4.06 5.76
N VAL A 120 2.29 -4.52 5.48
CA VAL A 120 1.27 -3.76 4.77
C VAL A 120 0.17 -3.42 5.76
N GLN A 121 -0.04 -2.12 5.92
CA GLN A 121 -1.13 -1.55 6.69
C GLN A 121 -2.29 -1.24 5.74
N VAL A 122 -3.51 -1.68 6.04
CA VAL A 122 -4.70 -1.43 5.23
C VAL A 122 -5.80 -0.78 6.06
N TRP A 123 -6.29 0.35 5.57
CA TRP A 123 -7.43 1.09 6.10
C TRP A 123 -8.66 0.81 5.24
N GLY A 124 -9.77 0.45 5.89
CA GLY A 124 -11.04 0.18 5.23
C GLY A 124 -11.62 1.38 4.52
N ALA A 125 -12.48 1.13 3.53
CA ALA A 125 -13.10 2.23 2.78
C ALA A 125 -14.21 2.94 3.58
N PRO A 126 -14.08 4.25 3.85
CA PRO A 126 -15.14 5.01 4.45
C PRO A 126 -16.33 5.13 3.48
N ARG A 127 -17.56 5.04 3.98
CA ARG A 127 -18.79 5.11 3.19
C ARG A 127 -19.30 6.53 3.00
N ASP A 128 -18.92 7.44 3.87
CA ASP A 128 -19.37 8.83 3.85
C ASP A 128 -18.28 9.80 4.31
N ALA A 129 -18.59 11.09 4.20
CA ALA A 129 -17.66 12.16 4.53
C ALA A 129 -17.29 12.23 6.02
N GLY A 130 -18.17 11.79 6.93
CA GLY A 130 -17.91 11.77 8.37
C GLY A 130 -16.92 10.68 8.75
N GLU A 131 -17.14 9.47 8.24
CA GLU A 131 -16.19 8.37 8.36
C GLU A 131 -14.83 8.76 7.77
N ALA A 132 -14.82 9.33 6.56
CA ALA A 132 -13.60 9.70 5.86
C ALA A 132 -12.82 10.81 6.58
N TRP A 133 -13.51 11.80 7.15
CA TRP A 133 -12.89 12.83 7.97
C TRP A 133 -12.23 12.24 9.20
N THR A 134 -12.93 11.35 9.91
CA THR A 134 -12.43 10.69 11.11
C THR A 134 -11.24 9.79 10.79
N GLN A 135 -11.33 8.99 9.73
CA GLN A 135 -10.23 8.17 9.23
C GLN A 135 -8.99 9.02 8.92
N MET A 136 -9.15 10.16 8.24
CA MET A 136 -8.02 11.06 7.95
C MET A 136 -7.34 11.57 9.22
N GLN A 137 -8.09 11.88 10.29
CA GLN A 137 -7.47 12.25 11.58
C GLN A 137 -6.73 11.08 12.23
N ARG A 138 -7.30 9.87 12.14
CA ARG A 138 -6.67 8.64 12.64
C ARG A 138 -5.38 8.34 11.88
N MET A 139 -5.39 8.36 10.55
CA MET A 139 -4.19 8.21 9.72
C MET A 139 -3.09 9.19 10.15
N LYS A 140 -3.42 10.48 10.31
CA LYS A 140 -2.46 11.48 10.80
C LYS A 140 -1.89 11.15 12.18
N ALA A 141 -2.72 10.65 13.10
CA ALA A 141 -2.27 10.22 14.42
C ALA A 141 -1.33 9.01 14.36
N TYR A 142 -1.48 8.15 13.35
CA TYR A 142 -0.56 7.05 13.02
C TYR A 142 0.68 7.49 12.23
N GLY A 143 0.81 8.79 11.93
CA GLY A 143 1.89 9.35 11.12
C GLY A 143 1.72 9.11 9.61
N GLU A 144 0.53 8.73 9.17
CA GLU A 144 0.23 8.43 7.78
C GLU A 144 -0.33 9.63 7.02
N VAL A 145 0.14 9.78 5.78
CA VAL A 145 -0.28 10.86 4.87
C VAL A 145 -0.60 10.25 3.50
N PRO A 146 -1.89 9.99 3.19
CA PRO A 146 -2.28 9.42 1.91
C PRO A 146 -1.85 10.31 0.73
N LEU A 147 -1.23 9.72 -0.29
CA LEU A 147 -0.81 10.46 -1.50
C LEU A 147 -2.02 10.96 -2.30
N ALA A 148 -1.89 12.17 -2.85
CA ALA A 148 -2.88 12.80 -3.74
C ALA A 148 -4.29 12.89 -3.13
N VAL A 149 -4.38 13.03 -1.80
CA VAL A 149 -5.62 13.26 -1.06
C VAL A 149 -5.51 14.59 -0.30
N ASP A 150 -6.07 15.64 -0.90
CA ASP A 150 -6.10 16.98 -0.30
C ASP A 150 -7.31 17.16 0.63
N LYS A 151 -8.37 16.36 0.42
CA LYS A 151 -9.62 16.43 1.17
C LYS A 151 -10.04 15.04 1.62
N SER A 152 -10.48 14.92 2.87
CA SER A 152 -10.94 13.63 3.42
C SER A 152 -12.05 12.99 2.59
N SER A 153 -12.97 13.76 2.00
CA SER A 153 -14.03 13.23 1.15
C SER A 153 -13.54 12.46 -0.09
N GLN A 154 -12.29 12.64 -0.51
CA GLN A 154 -11.68 11.87 -1.60
C GLN A 154 -11.33 10.43 -1.20
N LEU A 155 -11.37 10.09 0.10
CA LEU A 155 -11.23 8.72 0.62
C LEU A 155 -12.54 7.93 0.54
N VAL A 156 -13.69 8.59 0.38
CA VAL A 156 -14.99 7.91 0.34
C VAL A 156 -15.01 6.86 -0.78
N GLY A 157 -15.33 5.62 -0.41
CA GLY A 157 -15.36 4.47 -1.30
C GLY A 157 -13.99 3.90 -1.66
N LYS A 158 -12.90 4.40 -1.07
CA LYS A 158 -11.54 3.96 -1.32
C LYS A 158 -10.92 3.35 -0.07
N TYR A 159 -10.28 2.20 -0.21
CA TYR A 159 -9.37 1.72 0.82
C TYR A 159 -8.00 2.38 0.64
N SER A 160 -7.26 2.55 1.73
CA SER A 160 -5.90 3.07 1.68
C SER A 160 -4.94 2.03 2.20
N PHE A 161 -3.74 1.96 1.63
CA PHE A 161 -2.68 1.10 2.15
C PHE A 161 -1.36 1.84 2.28
N PHE A 162 -0.54 1.37 3.20
CA PHE A 162 0.82 1.82 3.43
C PHE A 162 1.71 0.58 3.60
N ALA A 163 2.55 0.30 2.61
CA ALA A 163 3.56 -0.75 2.70
C ALA A 163 4.83 -0.16 3.31
N ARG A 164 5.28 -0.74 4.42
CA ARG A 164 6.37 -0.24 5.26
C ARG A 164 7.50 -1.25 5.33
N ARG A 165 8.73 -0.75 5.45
CA ARG A 165 9.95 -1.53 5.72
C ARG A 165 10.59 -1.06 7.02
N SER A 166 11.01 -1.99 7.87
CA SER A 166 11.96 -1.78 8.96
C SER A 166 13.22 -2.61 8.76
N ILE A 167 14.34 -2.14 9.30
CA ILE A 167 15.64 -2.83 9.29
C ILE A 167 16.31 -2.64 10.65
N GLY A 168 16.62 -3.72 11.35
CA GLY A 168 17.07 -3.73 12.75
C GLY A 168 16.12 -2.93 13.63
N ASP A 169 16.69 -2.13 14.53
CA ASP A 169 15.94 -1.22 15.41
C ASP A 169 15.63 0.14 14.74
N GLY A 170 15.79 0.23 13.41
CA GLY A 170 15.54 1.45 12.65
C GLY A 170 14.05 1.79 12.52
N LYS A 171 13.75 3.08 12.31
CA LYS A 171 12.38 3.55 12.08
C LYS A 171 11.78 2.94 10.81
N GLU A 172 10.52 2.54 10.89
CA GLU A 172 9.76 2.13 9.71
C GLU A 172 9.69 3.25 8.66
N SER A 173 9.86 2.86 7.40
CA SER A 173 9.75 3.76 6.25
C SER A 173 8.64 3.29 5.33
N VAL A 174 7.74 4.19 4.93
CA VAL A 174 6.73 3.92 3.90
C VAL A 174 7.43 3.80 2.54
N ILE A 175 7.25 2.65 1.90
CA ILE A 175 7.87 2.29 0.63
C ILE A 175 6.94 2.64 -0.54
N THR A 176 5.67 2.25 -0.40
CA THR A 176 4.62 2.50 -1.38
C THR A 176 3.29 2.63 -0.65
N GLN A 177 2.43 3.50 -1.16
CA GLN A 177 1.14 3.80 -0.59
C GLN A 177 0.18 4.27 -1.66
N ASN A 178 -1.11 4.03 -1.48
CA ASN A 178 -2.15 4.54 -2.37
C ASN A 178 -3.52 4.51 -1.69
N SER A 179 -4.48 5.24 -2.26
CA SER A 179 -5.91 5.13 -1.95
C SER A 179 -6.67 4.70 -3.21
N ILE A 180 -7.20 3.49 -3.21
CA ILE A 180 -7.75 2.82 -4.39
C ILE A 180 -9.27 2.66 -4.23
N ASP A 181 -10.02 3.02 -5.27
CA ASP A 181 -11.47 2.80 -5.31
C ASP A 181 -11.77 1.30 -5.16
N THR A 182 -12.67 0.95 -4.26
CA THR A 182 -13.07 -0.45 -4.01
C THR A 182 -13.65 -1.14 -5.25
N LYS A 183 -14.05 -0.38 -6.28
CA LYS A 183 -14.50 -0.89 -7.58
C LYS A 183 -13.34 -1.20 -8.53
N ASP A 184 -12.16 -0.63 -8.31
CA ASP A 184 -10.96 -0.94 -9.08
C ASP A 184 -10.42 -2.30 -8.63
N LYS A 185 -10.57 -3.29 -9.52
CA LYS A 185 -10.12 -4.66 -9.28
C LYS A 185 -8.90 -4.97 -10.14
N MET A 186 -7.93 -5.67 -9.55
CA MET A 186 -6.84 -6.32 -10.29
C MET A 186 -7.31 -7.69 -10.76
N ALA A 187 -7.08 -8.03 -12.02
CA ALA A 187 -7.45 -9.31 -12.61
C ALA A 187 -6.33 -9.89 -13.49
N GLY A 188 -6.32 -11.21 -13.66
CA GLY A 188 -5.40 -11.90 -14.55
C GLY A 188 -3.94 -11.62 -14.19
N VAL A 189 -3.24 -10.89 -15.07
CA VAL A 189 -1.81 -10.56 -14.96
C VAL A 189 -1.55 -9.15 -14.39
N ASP A 190 -2.60 -8.46 -13.93
CA ASP A 190 -2.45 -7.14 -13.32
C ASP A 190 -1.52 -7.21 -12.10
N LEU A 191 -0.51 -6.32 -12.08
CA LEU A 191 0.46 -6.17 -11.01
C LEU A 191 0.93 -4.72 -10.91
N GLU A 192 1.30 -4.30 -9.71
CA GLU A 192 2.01 -3.05 -9.44
C GLU A 192 3.12 -3.30 -8.43
N SER A 193 4.30 -2.70 -8.60
CA SER A 193 5.46 -2.99 -7.73
C SER A 193 6.35 -1.77 -7.52
N ALA A 194 7.06 -1.77 -6.39
CA ALA A 194 8.18 -0.89 -6.10
C ALA A 194 9.43 -1.73 -5.80
N ALA A 195 10.59 -1.24 -6.24
CA ALA A 195 11.88 -1.86 -5.96
C ALA A 195 12.76 -0.89 -5.16
N LEU A 196 13.47 -1.42 -4.16
CA LEU A 196 14.25 -0.64 -3.21
C LEU A 196 15.48 -1.40 -2.73
N SER A 197 16.44 -0.65 -2.21
CA SER A 197 17.58 -1.20 -1.49
C SER A 197 17.14 -1.88 -0.19
N LEU A 198 17.91 -2.87 0.27
CA LEU A 198 17.83 -3.40 1.65
C LEU A 198 18.75 -2.65 2.62
N ASP A 199 19.48 -1.65 2.14
CA ASP A 199 20.21 -0.69 2.98
C ASP A 199 19.45 0.65 2.92
N PRO A 200 18.97 1.20 4.04
CA PRO A 200 18.21 2.45 4.03
C PRO A 200 19.07 3.66 3.66
N ASN A 201 20.40 3.56 3.75
CA ASN A 201 21.33 4.65 3.43
C ASN A 201 21.73 4.67 1.94
N HIS A 202 21.28 3.68 1.16
CA HIS A 202 21.61 3.56 -0.25
C HIS A 202 20.35 3.34 -1.09
N THR A 203 20.35 3.86 -2.31
CA THR A 203 19.25 3.66 -3.27
C THR A 203 19.44 2.41 -4.14
N GLU A 204 20.67 1.89 -4.20
CA GLU A 204 21.06 0.69 -4.93
C GLU A 204 21.96 -0.20 -4.04
N PRO A 205 22.03 -1.52 -4.30
CA PRO A 205 21.26 -2.24 -5.30
C PRO A 205 19.79 -2.42 -4.88
N GLN A 206 18.85 -2.19 -5.81
CA GLN A 206 17.41 -2.39 -5.58
C GLN A 206 17.05 -3.88 -5.51
N ARG A 207 17.41 -4.55 -4.42
CA ARG A 207 17.28 -6.01 -4.27
C ARG A 207 16.01 -6.48 -3.55
N LEU A 208 15.17 -5.57 -3.07
CA LEU A 208 13.87 -5.89 -2.48
C LEU A 208 12.77 -5.35 -3.39
N VAL A 209 11.85 -6.21 -3.80
CA VAL A 209 10.68 -5.84 -4.61
C VAL A 209 9.43 -6.21 -3.84
N ILE A 210 8.52 -5.26 -3.73
CA ILE A 210 7.21 -5.45 -3.08
C ILE A 210 6.14 -4.98 -4.04
N GLY A 211 5.04 -5.72 -4.14
CA GLY A 211 3.97 -5.32 -5.02
C GLY A 211 2.62 -5.94 -4.72
N GLN A 212 1.62 -5.37 -5.37
CA GLN A 212 0.26 -5.88 -5.43
C GLN A 212 0.11 -6.76 -6.67
N VAL A 213 -0.70 -7.81 -6.57
CA VAL A 213 -1.02 -8.70 -7.66
C VAL A 213 -2.46 -9.20 -7.54
N ALA A 214 -3.11 -9.44 -8.68
CA ALA A 214 -4.45 -10.03 -8.71
C ALA A 214 -4.53 -11.31 -7.86
N LYS A 215 -5.67 -11.54 -7.18
CA LYS A 215 -5.88 -12.72 -6.32
C LYS A 215 -5.74 -14.06 -7.04
N THR A 216 -5.89 -14.07 -8.36
CA THR A 216 -5.75 -15.25 -9.21
C THR A 216 -4.31 -15.62 -9.53
N ALA A 217 -3.34 -14.73 -9.27
CA ALA A 217 -1.95 -14.99 -9.60
C ALA A 217 -1.36 -16.08 -8.69
N GLN A 218 -0.85 -17.13 -9.33
CA GLN A 218 -0.21 -18.26 -8.63
C GLN A 218 1.30 -18.05 -8.47
N ARG A 219 1.92 -17.31 -9.39
CA ARG A 219 3.36 -17.09 -9.39
C ARG A 219 3.74 -15.73 -9.98
N VAL A 220 4.72 -15.10 -9.37
CA VAL A 220 5.37 -13.87 -9.84
C VAL A 220 6.85 -14.15 -10.05
N ALA A 221 7.39 -13.70 -11.17
CA ALA A 221 8.81 -13.76 -11.48
C ALA A 221 9.42 -12.36 -11.37
N CYS A 222 10.38 -12.20 -10.47
CA CYS A 222 11.19 -11.01 -10.31
C CYS A 222 12.57 -11.25 -10.93
N THR A 223 12.83 -10.58 -12.05
CA THR A 223 14.08 -10.68 -12.80
C THR A 223 15.05 -9.60 -12.31
N TRP A 224 16.31 -10.00 -12.19
CA TRP A 224 17.39 -9.13 -11.74
C TRP A 224 18.33 -8.79 -12.90
N LYS A 225 19.01 -7.64 -12.82
CA LYS A 225 19.93 -7.16 -13.87
C LYS A 225 21.11 -8.10 -14.15
N ASN A 226 21.44 -9.00 -13.23
CA ASN A 226 22.47 -10.03 -13.42
C ASN A 226 21.95 -11.28 -14.17
N GLY A 227 20.69 -11.26 -14.64
CA GLY A 227 20.06 -12.35 -15.38
C GLY A 227 19.42 -13.44 -14.51
N THR A 228 19.56 -13.39 -13.18
CA THR A 228 18.88 -14.35 -12.31
C THR A 228 17.41 -13.97 -12.13
N THR A 229 16.60 -14.93 -11.66
CA THR A 229 15.17 -14.71 -11.39
C THR A 229 14.80 -15.32 -10.05
N THR A 230 14.08 -14.56 -9.23
CA THR A 230 13.44 -15.06 -8.01
C THR A 230 11.96 -15.26 -8.29
N TYR A 231 11.41 -16.41 -7.88
CA TYR A 231 9.98 -16.71 -8.03
C TYR A 231 9.28 -16.59 -6.68
N ALA A 232 8.18 -15.84 -6.66
CA ALA A 232 7.25 -15.81 -5.54
C ALA A 232 6.02 -16.65 -5.89
N SER A 233 5.69 -17.65 -5.08
CA SER A 233 4.50 -18.48 -5.27
C SER A 233 3.42 -18.12 -4.26
N LEU A 234 2.15 -18.30 -4.63
CA LEU A 234 1.02 -18.14 -3.72
C LEU A 234 1.12 -19.14 -2.57
N VAL A 235 1.04 -18.62 -1.35
CA VAL A 235 0.97 -19.43 -0.13
C VAL A 235 -0.37 -19.20 0.58
N PRO A 236 -0.84 -20.19 1.37
CA PRO A 236 -2.00 -20.03 2.25
C PRO A 236 -1.85 -18.84 3.22
N ALA A 237 -2.99 -18.31 3.68
CA ALA A 237 -3.02 -17.15 4.58
C ALA A 237 -2.34 -17.41 5.94
N ASP A 238 -2.37 -18.65 6.40
CA ASP A 238 -1.83 -19.15 7.66
C ASP A 238 -0.40 -19.71 7.52
N ALA A 239 0.19 -19.66 6.32
CA ALA A 239 1.55 -20.12 6.13
C ALA A 239 2.55 -19.25 6.90
N ASP A 240 3.51 -19.88 7.58
CA ASP A 240 4.57 -19.17 8.31
C ASP A 240 5.35 -18.21 7.41
N LEU A 241 5.85 -17.13 8.01
CA LEU A 241 6.74 -16.19 7.35
C LEU A 241 8.16 -16.78 7.31
N ASN A 242 8.51 -17.35 6.16
CA ASN A 242 9.85 -17.86 5.92
C ASN A 242 10.77 -16.73 5.43
N THR A 243 11.93 -16.55 6.09
CA THR A 243 12.91 -15.51 5.79
C THR A 243 13.60 -15.68 4.44
N ASP A 244 13.60 -16.91 3.92
CA ASP A 244 14.43 -17.31 2.78
C ASP A 244 13.61 -17.49 1.50
N GLU A 245 12.27 -17.38 1.59
CA GLU A 245 11.37 -17.66 0.48
C GLU A 245 10.53 -16.45 0.09
N SER A 246 10.65 -16.08 -1.20
CA SER A 246 9.76 -15.11 -1.81
C SER A 246 8.36 -15.72 -1.97
N SER A 247 7.33 -14.97 -1.62
CA SER A 247 5.96 -15.48 -1.58
C SER A 247 4.94 -14.42 -1.99
N ILE A 248 3.79 -14.90 -2.50
CA ILE A 248 2.58 -14.11 -2.69
C ILE A 248 1.64 -14.47 -1.55
N ARG A 249 1.12 -13.48 -0.83
CA ARG A 249 0.31 -13.63 0.38
C ARG A 249 -0.97 -12.79 0.31
N PRO A 250 -2.08 -13.29 0.87
CA PRO A 250 -3.21 -12.43 1.17
C PRO A 250 -2.83 -11.44 2.27
N VAL A 251 -3.36 -10.22 2.18
CA VAL A 251 -3.21 -9.18 3.21
C VAL A 251 -4.57 -8.86 3.80
N ALA A 252 -4.65 -8.77 5.12
CA ALA A 252 -5.89 -8.48 5.83
C ALA A 252 -6.46 -7.12 5.35
N GLY A 253 -7.75 -7.08 5.04
CA GLY A 253 -8.42 -5.90 4.47
C GLY A 253 -8.09 -5.59 3.00
N SER A 254 -7.12 -6.26 2.37
CA SER A 254 -6.75 -5.99 0.98
C SER A 254 -7.63 -6.77 -0.02
N PRO A 255 -8.14 -6.13 -1.08
CA PRO A 255 -8.87 -6.84 -2.13
C PRO A 255 -7.94 -7.61 -3.09
N VAL A 256 -6.62 -7.48 -2.94
CA VAL A 256 -5.58 -8.08 -3.79
C VAL A 256 -4.59 -8.87 -2.94
N ASN A 257 -3.77 -9.70 -3.58
CA ASN A 257 -2.64 -10.32 -2.90
C ASN A 257 -1.41 -9.41 -3.02
N TRP A 258 -0.46 -9.64 -2.13
CA TRP A 258 0.82 -8.93 -2.10
C TRP A 258 1.95 -9.91 -2.28
N PHE A 259 3.06 -9.47 -2.87
CA PHE A 259 4.24 -10.29 -3.02
C PHE A 259 5.48 -9.56 -2.55
N VAL A 260 6.45 -10.35 -2.10
CA VAL A 260 7.81 -9.91 -1.80
C VAL A 260 8.78 -10.79 -2.56
N CYS A 261 9.69 -10.17 -3.32
CA CYS A 261 10.84 -10.83 -3.92
C CYS A 261 12.13 -10.25 -3.36
N VAL A 262 13.09 -11.12 -3.06
CA VAL A 262 14.44 -10.71 -2.65
C VAL A 262 15.46 -11.26 -3.64
N GLY A 263 16.30 -10.37 -4.15
CA GLY A 263 17.42 -10.70 -5.01
C GLY A 263 18.62 -11.13 -4.18
N ALA A 264 19.53 -11.90 -4.80
CA ALA A 264 20.81 -12.24 -4.21
C ALA A 264 21.62 -10.98 -3.81
N ALA A 265 22.63 -11.13 -2.97
CA ALA A 265 23.51 -10.01 -2.62
C ALA A 265 24.12 -9.39 -3.90
N GLY A 266 24.02 -8.05 -4.01
CA GLY A 266 24.47 -7.31 -5.19
C GLY A 266 23.52 -7.31 -6.39
N ALA A 267 22.42 -8.09 -6.38
CA ALA A 267 21.44 -8.08 -7.45
C ALA A 267 20.59 -6.80 -7.41
N SER A 268 20.38 -6.14 -8.55
CA SER A 268 19.51 -4.97 -8.68
C SER A 268 18.32 -5.32 -9.57
N PHE A 269 17.14 -4.81 -9.23
CA PHE A 269 15.89 -5.08 -9.94
C PHE A 269 15.94 -4.68 -11.40
N ASP A 270 15.41 -5.56 -12.26
CA ASP A 270 15.20 -5.28 -13.68
C ASP A 270 13.70 -5.18 -14.01
N SER A 271 12.98 -6.28 -13.82
CA SER A 271 11.59 -6.42 -14.23
C SER A 271 10.81 -7.41 -13.37
N VAL A 272 9.48 -7.30 -13.38
CA VAL A 272 8.56 -8.23 -12.70
C VAL A 272 7.38 -8.57 -13.60
N ARG A 273 6.92 -9.82 -13.54
CA ARG A 273 5.73 -10.29 -14.26
C ARG A 273 5.00 -11.40 -13.51
N VAL A 274 3.69 -11.50 -13.72
CA VAL A 274 2.93 -12.72 -13.38
C VAL A 274 3.33 -13.82 -14.36
N VAL A 275 3.59 -15.02 -13.84
CA VAL A 275 3.84 -16.21 -14.64
C VAL A 275 2.51 -16.94 -14.82
N THR A 276 2.07 -17.06 -16.07
CA THR A 276 0.94 -17.91 -16.45
C THR A 276 1.48 -19.28 -16.85
N GLU A 277 0.86 -20.35 -16.35
CA GLU A 277 1.10 -21.70 -16.89
C GLU A 277 0.56 -21.72 -18.33
N GLU A 278 1.39 -22.17 -19.28
CA GLU A 278 0.99 -22.43 -20.69
C GLU A 278 0.39 -23.84 -20.82
#